data_AF-A0A1F8VK83-F1
#
_entry.id   AF-A0A1F8VK83-F1
#
_cell.length_a   1.000
_cell.length_b   1.000
_cell.length_c   1.000
_cell.angle_alpha   90.00
_cell.angle_beta   90.00
_cell.angle_gamma   90.00
#
_symmetry.space_group_name_H-M   'P 1'
#
loop_
_entity.id
_entity.type
_entity.pdbx_description
1 polymer ?
#
loop_
_entity_poly.entity_id
_entity_poly.type
_entity_poly.pdbx_seq_one_letter_code
_entity_poly.pdbx_strand_id
1 'polypeptide(L)'
;MKAMVINFILMISALGLTACSTTNSQWTGGFFGGYVNFSVTSLGPNKYMLEADASAAVKREALIKAYEARAKKLCLPKPYTLKYSIEPYKYSSSVLYSYVALKITGLVLCQ
;
A
#
# COMPACT_ATOMS: atom_id res chain seq x y z
N MET A 1 -16.31 7.98 47.13
CA MET A 1 -15.96 6.54 47.11
C MET A 1 -16.95 5.84 46.19
N LYS A 2 -16.43 4.92 45.36
CA LYS A 2 -17.08 3.92 44.50
C LYS A 2 -18.61 3.79 44.54
N ALA A 3 -19.23 3.78 43.36
CA ALA A 3 -19.93 2.60 42.85
C ALA A 3 -20.11 2.69 41.32
N MET A 4 -19.50 1.75 40.60
CA MET A 4 -19.80 1.41 39.22
C MET A 4 -21.17 0.71 39.16
N VAL A 5 -22.01 1.03 38.18
CA VAL A 5 -22.89 0.04 37.55
C VAL A 5 -22.93 0.29 36.04
N ILE A 6 -22.58 -0.77 35.34
CA ILE A 6 -22.52 -1.02 33.91
C ILE A 6 -23.93 -0.90 33.30
N ASN A 7 -24.06 -0.25 32.15
CA ASN A 7 -25.22 -0.45 31.28
C ASN A 7 -24.76 -0.85 29.89
N PHE A 8 -25.11 -2.09 29.55
CA PHE A 8 -24.70 -2.87 28.40
C PHE A 8 -25.94 -3.00 27.52
N ILE A 9 -26.01 -2.26 26.40
CA ILE A 9 -27.00 -2.45 25.33
C ILE A 9 -26.24 -2.18 24.01
N LEU A 10 -25.64 -3.18 23.36
CA LEU A 10 -26.21 -4.09 22.34
C LEU A 10 -26.90 -3.33 21.20
N MET A 11 -26.28 -3.34 20.01
CA MET A 11 -26.85 -3.80 18.71
C MET A 11 -26.59 -2.71 17.65
N ILE A 12 -26.30 -2.94 16.37
CA ILE A 12 -26.20 -4.12 15.51
C ILE A 12 -25.35 -3.69 14.30
N SER A 13 -24.42 -4.56 13.92
CA SER A 13 -24.00 -4.90 12.56
C SER A 13 -24.24 -3.90 11.43
N ALA A 14 -23.18 -3.17 11.09
CA ALA A 14 -22.85 -2.90 9.70
C ALA A 14 -21.35 -3.14 9.51
N LEU A 15 -20.89 -4.37 9.77
CA LEU A 15 -19.62 -4.88 9.23
C LEU A 15 -19.80 -5.11 7.72
N GLY A 16 -20.15 -4.05 7.01
CA GLY A 16 -19.69 -3.91 5.65
C GLY A 16 -18.18 -3.76 5.78
N LEU A 17 -17.44 -4.83 5.51
CA LEU A 17 -16.03 -4.73 5.15
C LEU A 17 -15.96 -3.92 3.85
N THR A 18 -16.16 -2.60 3.93
CA THR A 18 -15.71 -1.70 2.88
C THR A 18 -14.21 -1.77 2.94
N ALA A 19 -13.62 -2.62 2.07
CA ALA A 19 -12.21 -2.59 1.78
C ALA A 19 -11.91 -1.16 1.30
N CYS A 20 -11.45 -0.31 2.23
CA CYS A 20 -11.16 1.07 1.91
C CYS A 20 -9.82 1.08 1.17
N SER A 21 -9.87 1.41 -0.12
CA SER A 21 -8.68 1.59 -0.95
C SER A 21 -8.23 3.04 -0.88
N THR A 22 -6.99 3.29 -0.47
CA THR A 22 -6.40 4.63 -0.55
C THR A 22 -5.29 4.65 -1.59
N THR A 23 -5.37 5.58 -2.52
CA THR A 23 -4.38 5.79 -3.58
C THR A 23 -3.63 7.10 -3.37
N ASN A 24 -2.29 7.06 -3.45
CA ASN A 24 -1.44 8.25 -3.37
C ASN A 24 -0.22 8.08 -4.29
N SER A 25 0.29 9.16 -4.86
CA SER A 25 1.48 9.15 -5.71
C SER A 25 2.67 9.79 -5.00
N GLN A 26 3.86 9.21 -5.12
CA GLN A 26 5.09 9.79 -4.61
C GLN A 26 6.10 9.95 -5.74
N TRP A 27 6.70 11.13 -5.86
CA TRP A 27 7.85 11.34 -6.74
C TRP A 27 9.09 10.68 -6.15
N THR A 28 9.76 9.83 -6.93
CA THR A 28 11.09 9.30 -6.58
C THR A 28 12.12 10.10 -7.37
N GLY A 29 12.70 11.12 -6.73
CA GLY A 29 13.68 12.02 -7.36
C GLY A 29 15.02 11.34 -7.68
N GLY A 30 15.62 11.73 -8.80
CA GLY A 30 16.92 11.27 -9.32
C GLY A 30 17.10 11.64 -10.80
N PHE A 31 18.27 11.32 -11.39
CA PHE A 31 18.59 11.59 -12.81
C PHE A 31 17.63 10.89 -13.79
N PHE A 32 16.94 9.84 -13.32
CA PHE A 32 15.79 9.19 -13.97
C PHE A 32 14.59 9.29 -13.02
N GLY A 33 14.05 10.51 -12.90
CA GLY A 33 12.92 10.80 -12.03
C GLY A 33 11.62 10.21 -12.57
N GLY A 34 10.79 9.66 -11.70
CA GLY A 34 9.50 9.11 -12.06
C GLY A 34 8.53 9.09 -10.89
N TYR A 35 7.27 8.83 -11.19
CA TYR A 35 6.22 8.71 -10.19
C TYR A 35 6.08 7.23 -9.80
N VAL A 36 5.91 6.99 -8.50
CA VAL A 36 5.45 5.72 -7.97
C VAL A 36 4.04 5.94 -7.44
N ASN A 37 3.07 5.26 -8.02
CA ASN A 37 1.68 5.28 -7.56
C ASN A 37 1.48 4.15 -6.57
N PHE A 38 0.95 4.47 -5.39
CA PHE A 38 0.65 3.49 -4.36
C PHE A 38 -0.86 3.27 -4.25
N SER A 39 -1.26 2.01 -4.11
CA SER A 39 -2.61 1.64 -3.73
C SER A 39 -2.56 0.80 -2.46
N VAL A 40 -3.34 1.15 -1.45
CA VAL A 40 -3.45 0.40 -0.19
C VAL A 40 -4.88 -0.07 -0.03
N THR A 41 -5.09 -1.38 0.02
CA THR A 41 -6.39 -1.98 0.29
C THR A 41 -6.38 -2.64 1.65
N SER A 42 -7.30 -2.24 2.54
CA SER A 42 -7.47 -2.93 3.82
C SER A 42 -8.12 -4.30 3.60
N LEU A 43 -7.46 -5.37 4.04
CA LEU A 43 -7.97 -6.76 3.96
C LEU A 43 -8.54 -7.24 5.31
N GLY A 44 -8.43 -6.42 6.35
CA GLY A 44 -8.84 -6.75 7.71
C GLY A 44 -7.95 -6.07 8.77
N PRO A 45 -8.18 -6.37 10.06
CA PRO A 45 -7.40 -5.81 11.15
C PRO A 45 -5.91 -6.09 10.96
N ASN A 46 -5.10 -5.03 10.96
CA ASN A 46 -3.64 -5.08 10.81
C ASN A 46 -3.14 -5.78 9.52
N LYS A 47 -3.97 -5.94 8.49
CA LYS A 47 -3.62 -6.62 7.24
C LYS A 47 -3.99 -5.77 6.03
N TYR A 48 -3.00 -5.46 5.21
CA TYR A 48 -3.15 -4.59 4.05
C TYR A 48 -2.56 -5.24 2.79
N MET A 49 -3.21 -5.05 1.65
CA MET A 49 -2.57 -5.21 0.35
C MET A 49 -1.97 -3.86 -0.02
N LEU A 50 -0.68 -3.82 -0.34
CA LEU A 50 0.02 -2.65 -0.84
C LEU A 50 0.48 -2.95 -2.28
N GLU A 51 0.14 -2.06 -3.19
CA GLU A 51 0.60 -2.08 -4.57
C GLU A 51 1.40 -0.80 -4.84
N ALA A 52 2.45 -0.91 -5.66
CA ALA A 52 3.23 0.21 -6.14
C ALA A 52 3.53 0.06 -7.63
N ASP A 53 3.03 1.00 -8.42
CA ASP A 53 3.24 1.08 -9.86
C ASP A 53 4.25 2.17 -10.16
N ALA A 54 5.42 1.78 -10.69
CA ALA A 54 6.44 2.72 -11.13
C ALA A 54 6.13 3.23 -12.54
N SER A 55 6.42 4.50 -12.81
CA SER A 55 6.53 4.99 -14.18
C SER A 55 7.80 4.46 -14.87
N ALA A 56 7.81 4.52 -16.20
CA ALA A 56 8.88 4.00 -17.08
C ALA A 56 10.33 4.38 -16.69
N ALA A 57 10.53 5.51 -16.01
CA ALA A 57 11.84 6.00 -15.64
C ALA A 57 12.34 5.51 -14.26
N VAL A 58 11.48 4.89 -13.45
CA VAL A 58 11.84 4.51 -12.07
C VAL A 58 12.67 3.23 -12.07
N LYS A 59 13.86 3.28 -11.47
CA LYS A 59 14.72 2.11 -11.24
C LYS A 59 14.09 1.16 -10.20
N ARG A 60 14.33 -0.14 -10.37
CA ARG A 60 13.83 -1.20 -9.47
C ARG A 60 14.14 -0.94 -8.00
N GLU A 61 15.37 -0.53 -7.69
CA GLU A 61 15.81 -0.29 -6.32
C GLU A 61 15.10 0.91 -5.69
N ALA A 62 14.84 1.95 -6.48
CA ALA A 62 14.10 3.13 -6.03
C ALA A 62 12.64 2.78 -5.74
N LEU A 63 12.02 1.93 -6.57
CA LEU A 63 10.67 1.42 -6.36
C LEU A 63 10.57 0.59 -5.07
N ILE A 64 11.48 -0.38 -4.86
CA ILE A 64 11.52 -1.21 -3.65
C ILE A 64 11.65 -0.34 -2.40
N LYS A 65 12.60 0.61 -2.41
CA LYS A 65 12.82 1.52 -1.27
C LYS A 65 11.58 2.36 -0.96
N ALA A 66 10.90 2.88 -1.98
CA ALA A 66 9.67 3.65 -1.80
C ALA A 66 8.52 2.77 -1.27
N TYR A 67 8.41 1.53 -1.76
CA TYR A 67 7.44 0.53 -1.30
C TYR A 67 7.64 0.16 0.18
N GLU A 68 8.86 -0.18 0.60
CA GLU A 68 9.17 -0.50 1.99
C GLU A 68 8.94 0.68 2.93
N ALA A 69 9.31 1.90 2.51
CA ALA A 69 9.03 3.12 3.27
C ALA A 69 7.52 3.34 3.46
N ARG A 70 6.71 3.04 2.45
CA ARG A 70 5.25 3.13 2.54
C ARG A 70 4.67 2.04 3.45
N ALA A 71 5.13 0.79 3.32
CA ALA A 71 4.74 -0.31 4.20
C ALA A 71 5.05 -0.01 5.67
N LYS A 72 6.24 0.53 5.96
CA LYS A 72 6.63 0.97 7.30
C LYS A 72 5.68 2.04 7.84
N LYS A 73 5.37 3.08 7.05
CA LYS A 73 4.44 4.15 7.45
C LYS A 73 3.03 3.64 7.76
N LEU A 74 2.57 2.57 7.10
CA LEU A 74 1.26 1.97 7.37
C LEU A 74 1.18 1.30 8.75
N CYS A 75 2.29 0.75 9.25
CA CYS A 75 2.30 0.00 10.49
C CYS A 75 2.85 0.77 11.69
N LEU A 76 3.56 1.90 11.52
CA LEU A 76 4.15 2.64 12.63
C LEU A 76 3.13 2.95 13.75
N PRO A 77 3.48 2.73 15.04
CA PRO A 77 4.80 2.33 15.56
C PRO A 77 5.05 0.80 15.62
N LYS A 78 4.12 -0.02 15.13
CA LYS A 78 4.16 -1.49 15.25
C LYS A 78 5.20 -2.13 14.31
N PRO A 79 5.77 -3.29 14.70
CA PRO A 79 6.55 -4.10 13.77
C PRO A 79 5.66 -4.59 12.63
N TYR A 80 6.28 -4.90 11.48
CA TYR A 80 5.55 -5.37 10.31
C TYR A 80 6.28 -6.50 9.59
N THR A 81 5.50 -7.39 8.97
CA THR A 81 5.98 -8.40 8.03
C THR A 81 5.53 -8.02 6.64
N LEU A 82 6.44 -8.11 5.68
CA LEU A 82 6.22 -7.74 4.30
C LEU A 82 6.48 -8.95 3.39
N LYS A 83 5.51 -9.31 2.55
CA LYS A 83 5.68 -10.30 1.49
C LYS A 83 5.27 -9.67 0.17
N TYR A 84 6.16 -9.59 -0.80
CA TYR A 84 5.86 -8.96 -2.08
C TYR A 84 6.49 -9.69 -3.26
N SER A 85 5.89 -9.52 -4.43
CA SER A 85 6.44 -9.88 -5.73
C SER A 85 6.68 -8.62 -6.55
N ILE A 86 7.64 -8.69 -7.46
CA ILE A 86 7.92 -7.62 -8.42
C ILE A 86 7.70 -8.20 -9.81
N GLU A 87 6.84 -7.56 -10.58
CA GLU A 87 6.48 -7.98 -11.93
C GLU A 87 6.72 -6.84 -12.91
N PRO A 88 7.26 -7.13 -14.12
CA PRO A 88 7.21 -6.19 -15.21
C PRO A 88 5.75 -6.04 -15.66
N TYR A 89 5.26 -4.82 -15.78
CA TYR A 89 3.95 -4.55 -16.36
C TYR A 89 4.12 -3.62 -17.57
N LYS A 90 3.39 -3.92 -18.64
CA LYS A 90 3.43 -3.11 -19.87
C LYS A 90 2.41 -1.99 -19.76
N TYR A 91 2.87 -0.75 -19.80
CA TYR A 91 1.98 0.37 -20.07
C TYR A 91 1.83 0.50 -21.59
N SER A 92 0.63 0.29 -22.12
CA SER A 92 0.32 0.67 -23.50
C SER A 92 -0.16 2.12 -23.46
N SER A 93 0.71 3.06 -23.83
CA SER A 93 0.24 4.37 -24.27
C SER A 93 0.16 4.36 -25.80
N SER A 94 -0.75 5.13 -26.37
CA SER A 94 -1.04 5.22 -27.81
C SER A 94 0.14 5.71 -28.67
N VAL A 95 1.34 5.87 -28.09
CA VAL A 95 2.55 6.41 -28.72
C VAL A 95 3.69 5.41 -28.54
N LEU A 96 3.73 4.38 -29.41
CA LEU A 96 4.88 3.58 -29.92
C LEU A 96 6.09 3.21 -29.02
N TYR A 97 6.07 3.43 -27.71
CA TYR A 97 7.15 3.06 -26.79
C TYR A 97 6.59 2.16 -25.69
N SER A 98 6.80 0.85 -25.84
CA SER A 98 6.57 -0.11 -24.76
C SER A 98 7.66 0.05 -23.71
N TYR A 99 7.45 0.93 -22.73
CA TYR A 99 8.30 0.97 -21.56
C TYR A 99 7.95 -0.20 -20.64
N VAL A 100 8.96 -0.99 -20.24
CA VAL A 100 8.79 -1.97 -19.18
C VAL A 100 8.73 -1.20 -17.87
N ALA A 101 7.52 -0.99 -17.37
CA ALA A 101 7.31 -0.43 -16.05
C ALA A 101 7.34 -1.58 -15.02
N LEU A 102 7.64 -1.26 -13.76
CA LEU A 102 7.71 -2.24 -12.69
C LEU A 102 6.55 -2.05 -11.72
N LYS A 103 5.89 -3.15 -11.37
CA LYS A 103 4.84 -3.20 -10.36
C LYS A 103 5.34 -4.03 -9.19
N ILE A 104 5.16 -3.54 -7.97
CA ILE A 104 5.31 -4.32 -6.74
C ILE A 104 3.93 -4.54 -6.15
N THR A 105 3.59 -5.79 -5.87
CA THR A 105 2.36 -6.14 -5.18
C THR A 105 2.72 -6.98 -3.97
N GLY A 106 2.13 -6.68 -2.82
CA GLY A 106 2.42 -7.46 -1.64
C GLY A 106 1.51 -7.20 -0.46
N LEU A 107 1.65 -8.07 0.52
CA LEU A 107 0.87 -8.12 1.73
C LEU A 107 1.70 -7.56 2.88
N VAL A 108 1.11 -6.60 3.59
CA VAL A 108 1.67 -5.96 4.78
C VAL A 108 0.87 -6.44 6.00
N LEU A 109 1.54 -7.10 6.94
CA LEU A 109 0.99 -7.49 8.23
C LEU A 109 1.61 -6.62 9.31
N CYS A 110 0.81 -5.80 10.00
CA CYS A 110 1.25 -5.10 11.20
C CYS A 110 1.04 -6.01 12.42
N GLN A 111 1.97 -6.02 13.37
CA GLN A 111 1.91 -6.85 14.59
C GLN A 111 1.40 -6.06 15.79
#